data_AF-A0A7S7U131-F1
#
_entry.id   AF-A0A7S7U131-F1
#
_cell.length_a   1.000
_cell.length_b   1.000
_cell.length_c   1.000
_cell.angle_alpha   90.00
_cell.angle_beta   90.00
_cell.angle_gamma   90.00
#
_symmetry.space_group_name_H-M   'P 1'
#
loop_
_entity.id
_entity.type
_entity.pdbx_description
1 polymer ?
#
loop_
_entity_poly.entity_id
_entity_poly.type
_entity_poly.pdbx_seq_one_letter_code
_entity_poly.pdbx_strand_id
1 'polypeptide(L)'
;MVELSRNEFIEKVEDYYGDEIQDIASNPQRYSGPIANKAARTAQVAYDHGRKGSKDARYFSYQLGEKSVGLLRTESGAPVKDVFKDRRTRAKFERLFPGRKEITSTVDFRVVHPLVDNAGDILLEHQLRLDGDSPLLLSHPINEAARGRAATLGFVDVSDSLMVLDPRQSDKWTNNSAGEWQRADKPTLYLAKAEESDGRYAERSARAANRTPDWEDDYDFM
;
A
#
# COMPACT_ATOMS: atom_id res chain seq x y z
N MET A 1 -7.43 0.93 11.42
CA MET A 1 -7.53 1.85 10.26
C MET A 1 -8.42 3.01 10.67
N VAL A 2 -8.12 4.22 10.21
CA VAL A 2 -8.95 5.42 10.43
C VAL A 2 -9.10 6.14 9.09
N GLU A 3 -10.33 6.49 8.71
CA GLU A 3 -10.59 7.40 7.58
C GLU A 3 -10.49 8.85 8.08
N LEU A 4 -9.84 9.71 7.29
CA LEU A 4 -9.50 11.08 7.65
C LEU A 4 -10.17 12.07 6.71
N SER A 5 -10.40 13.28 7.19
CA SER A 5 -10.61 14.42 6.30
C SER A 5 -9.31 14.75 5.54
N ARG A 6 -9.44 15.47 4.42
CA ARG A 6 -8.28 15.95 3.64
C ARG A 6 -7.32 16.77 4.49
N ASN A 7 -7.83 17.62 5.37
CA ASN A 7 -7.00 18.49 6.21
C ASN A 7 -6.19 17.67 7.23
N GLU A 8 -6.85 16.76 7.96
CA GLU A 8 -6.16 15.85 8.90
C GLU A 8 -5.14 14.96 8.19
N PHE A 9 -5.42 14.53 6.96
CA PHE A 9 -4.47 13.77 6.17
C PHE A 9 -3.22 14.59 5.81
N ILE A 10 -3.40 15.84 5.37
CA ILE A 10 -2.30 16.74 5.03
C ILE A 10 -1.43 17.05 6.26
N GLU A 11 -2.06 17.26 7.42
CA GLU A 11 -1.34 17.43 8.69
C GLU A 11 -0.52 16.17 9.00
N LYS A 12 -1.10 14.97 8.89
CA LYS A 12 -0.34 13.72 9.10
C LYS A 12 0.75 13.47 8.07
N VAL A 13 0.62 13.98 6.85
CA VAL A 13 1.66 13.90 5.83
C VAL A 13 2.93 14.63 6.28
N GLU A 14 2.82 15.70 7.08
CA GLU A 14 3.97 16.44 7.64
C GLU A 14 4.88 15.57 8.51
N ASP A 15 4.30 14.62 9.26
CA ASP A 15 5.06 13.67 10.07
C ASP A 15 6.02 12.80 9.22
N TYR A 16 5.70 12.57 7.94
CA TYR A 16 6.48 11.71 7.05
C TYR A 16 7.69 12.40 6.40
N TYR A 17 7.90 13.69 6.66
CA TYR A 17 9.15 14.39 6.35
C TYR A 17 9.62 15.31 7.48
N GLY A 18 9.06 15.11 8.68
CA GLY A 18 9.47 15.79 9.91
C GLY A 18 10.74 15.20 10.53
N ASP A 19 11.05 15.68 11.74
CA ASP A 19 12.34 15.45 12.42
C ASP A 19 12.69 13.97 12.58
N GLU A 20 11.71 13.10 12.89
CA GLU A 20 11.97 11.67 13.06
C GLU A 20 12.43 11.00 11.76
N ILE A 21 11.78 11.30 10.64
CA ILE A 21 12.16 10.71 9.34
C ILE A 21 13.52 11.26 8.90
N GLN A 22 13.79 12.53 9.16
CA GLN A 22 15.09 13.15 8.90
C GLN A 22 16.21 12.57 9.77
N ASP A 23 15.94 12.24 11.05
CA ASP A 23 16.87 11.54 11.93
C ASP A 23 17.20 10.15 11.37
N ILE A 24 16.20 9.37 10.97
CA ILE A 24 16.43 8.04 10.41
C ILE A 24 17.25 8.13 9.11
N ALA A 25 16.91 9.07 8.23
CA ALA A 25 17.59 9.27 6.96
C ALA A 25 19.07 9.71 7.13
N SER A 26 19.37 10.50 8.15
CA SER A 26 20.71 11.07 8.35
C SER A 26 21.64 10.16 9.17
N ASN A 27 21.12 9.08 9.75
CA ASN A 27 21.86 8.21 10.68
C ASN A 27 21.96 6.74 10.20
N PRO A 28 22.56 6.45 9.03
CA PRO A 28 22.71 5.08 8.54
C PRO A 28 23.54 4.19 9.47
N GLN A 29 24.39 4.76 10.33
CA GLN A 29 25.15 4.00 11.33
C GLN A 29 24.25 3.42 12.44
N ARG A 30 23.11 4.07 12.71
CA ARG A 30 22.13 3.63 13.72
C ARG A 30 21.07 2.72 13.11
N TYR A 31 20.63 3.01 11.89
CA TYR A 31 19.46 2.36 11.28
C TYR A 31 19.78 1.43 10.11
N SER A 32 21.05 1.34 9.67
CA SER A 32 21.51 0.78 8.39
C SER A 32 21.29 1.68 7.18
N GLY A 33 22.12 1.50 6.13
CA GLY A 33 22.00 2.21 4.86
C GLY A 33 20.65 2.04 4.16
N PRO A 34 20.12 0.81 4.03
CA PRO A 34 18.80 0.55 3.44
C PRO A 34 17.66 1.33 4.11
N ILE A 35 17.57 1.30 5.45
CA ILE A 35 16.52 2.01 6.18
C ILE A 35 16.68 3.53 6.08
N ALA A 36 17.91 4.04 6.15
CA ALA A 36 18.17 5.47 5.95
C ALA A 36 17.73 5.93 4.54
N ASN A 37 18.03 5.14 3.51
CA ASN A 37 17.56 5.39 2.15
C ASN A 37 16.02 5.32 2.03
N LYS A 38 15.38 4.35 2.70
CA LYS A 38 13.91 4.26 2.80
C LYS A 38 13.31 5.51 3.43
N ALA A 39 13.92 6.02 4.50
CA ALA A 39 13.47 7.23 5.18
C ALA A 39 13.64 8.48 4.30
N ALA A 40 14.77 8.62 3.60
CA ALA A 40 14.98 9.73 2.66
C ALA A 40 13.93 9.72 1.53
N ARG A 41 13.63 8.54 0.96
CA ARG A 41 12.58 8.39 -0.05
C ARG A 41 11.18 8.66 0.52
N THR A 42 10.90 8.20 1.73
CA THR A 42 9.65 8.47 2.48
C THR A 42 9.40 9.96 2.56
N ALA A 43 10.42 10.72 2.99
CA ALA A 43 10.34 12.17 3.10
C ALA A 43 10.08 12.83 1.74
N GLN A 44 10.83 12.44 0.71
CA GLN A 44 10.66 12.99 -0.64
C GLN A 44 9.24 12.76 -1.18
N VAL A 45 8.74 11.53 -1.08
CA VAL A 45 7.40 11.17 -1.58
C VAL A 45 6.30 11.91 -0.84
N ALA A 46 6.39 11.95 0.49
CA ALA A 46 5.41 12.67 1.30
C ALA A 46 5.40 14.17 0.97
N TYR A 47 6.56 14.79 0.81
CA TYR A 47 6.69 16.20 0.48
C TYR A 47 6.14 16.52 -0.92
N ASP A 48 6.54 15.76 -1.94
CA ASP A 48 6.22 16.04 -3.35
C ASP A 48 4.77 15.67 -3.74
N HIS A 49 4.19 14.66 -3.08
CA HIS A 49 2.93 14.04 -3.51
C HIS A 49 1.83 14.03 -2.45
N GLY A 50 2.16 14.19 -1.16
CA GLY A 50 1.19 13.99 -0.08
C GLY A 50 0.04 15.01 -0.06
N ARG A 51 0.25 16.22 -0.57
CA ARG A 51 -0.78 17.31 -0.59
C ARG A 51 -1.73 17.30 -1.80
N LYS A 52 -1.49 16.40 -2.77
CA LYS A 52 -2.32 16.24 -3.98
C LYS A 52 -3.66 15.55 -3.65
N GLY A 53 -4.43 15.24 -4.68
CA GLY A 53 -5.72 14.53 -4.59
C GLY A 53 -6.87 15.35 -5.15
N SER A 54 -7.86 14.65 -5.67
CA SER A 54 -9.11 15.22 -6.16
C SER A 54 -10.08 15.50 -5.02
N LYS A 55 -11.24 16.07 -5.36
CA LYS A 55 -12.36 16.26 -4.42
C LYS A 55 -13.03 14.94 -4.01
N ASP A 56 -12.87 13.90 -4.82
CA ASP A 56 -13.49 12.57 -4.64
C ASP A 56 -12.49 11.57 -4.02
N ALA A 57 -11.34 12.07 -3.57
CA ALA A 57 -10.31 11.30 -2.90
C ALA A 57 -10.73 10.89 -1.49
N ARG A 58 -10.37 9.67 -1.11
CA ARG A 58 -10.51 9.15 0.25
C ARG A 58 -9.14 9.01 0.89
N TYR A 59 -9.09 9.22 2.20
CA TYR A 59 -7.85 9.36 2.95
C TYR A 59 -7.87 8.43 4.16
N PHE A 60 -6.86 7.57 4.27
CA PHE A 60 -6.78 6.59 5.34
C PHE A 60 -5.44 6.64 6.05
N SER A 61 -5.47 6.33 7.34
CA SER A 61 -4.30 6.15 8.16
C SER A 61 -4.33 4.83 8.91
N TYR A 62 -3.23 4.09 8.78
CA TYR A 62 -2.97 2.93 9.62
C TYR A 62 -2.20 3.37 10.87
N GLN A 63 -2.82 3.13 12.03
CA GLN A 63 -2.36 3.58 13.33
C GLN A 63 -1.86 2.40 14.16
N LEU A 64 -0.69 2.56 14.79
CA LEU A 64 -0.17 1.68 15.85
C LEU A 64 -0.09 2.50 17.14
N GLY A 65 -1.02 2.25 18.07
CA GLY A 65 -1.28 3.17 19.18
C GLY A 65 -1.73 4.54 18.67
N GLU A 66 -1.10 5.60 19.15
CA GLU A 66 -1.36 6.99 18.74
C GLU A 66 -0.56 7.42 17.50
N LYS A 67 0.28 6.54 16.93
CA LYS A 67 1.18 6.88 15.83
C LYS A 67 0.67 6.37 14.48
N SER A 68 0.62 7.28 13.51
CA SER A 68 0.40 6.94 12.10
C SER A 68 1.64 6.24 11.55
N VAL A 69 1.49 5.01 11.09
CA VAL A 69 2.59 4.23 10.48
C VAL A 69 2.38 3.94 8.99
N GLY A 70 1.21 4.30 8.46
CA GLY A 70 1.01 4.44 7.03
C GLY A 70 -0.13 5.38 6.69
N LEU A 71 -0.03 5.99 5.52
CA LEU A 71 -1.06 6.83 4.91
C LEU A 71 -1.39 6.32 3.51
N LEU A 72 -2.66 6.34 3.17
CA LEU A 72 -3.17 5.99 1.84
C LEU A 72 -4.15 7.06 1.38
N ARG A 73 -3.98 7.53 0.16
CA ARG A 73 -4.97 8.30 -0.59
C ARG A 73 -5.40 7.49 -1.80
N THR A 74 -6.70 7.32 -1.97
CA THR A 74 -7.28 6.65 -3.13
C THR A 74 -8.26 7.54 -3.85
N GLU A 75 -8.26 7.45 -5.17
CA GLU A 75 -9.24 8.09 -6.03
C GLU A 75 -10.35 7.12 -6.42
N SER A 76 -11.54 7.66 -6.65
CA SER A 76 -12.68 6.90 -7.15
C SER A 76 -12.38 6.20 -8.48
N GLY A 77 -13.05 5.07 -8.70
CA GLY A 77 -13.00 4.33 -9.95
C GLY A 77 -13.46 5.12 -11.18
N ALA A 78 -13.06 4.63 -12.35
CA ALA A 78 -13.44 5.23 -13.62
C ALA A 78 -13.54 4.17 -14.73
N PRO A 79 -14.33 4.42 -15.81
CA PRO A 79 -14.38 3.54 -16.95
C PRO A 79 -13.00 3.35 -17.59
N VAL A 80 -12.67 2.11 -17.97
CA VAL A 80 -11.38 1.72 -18.59
C VAL A 80 -11.04 2.57 -19.80
N LYS A 81 -12.04 2.96 -20.60
CA LYS A 81 -11.87 3.83 -21.77
C LYS A 81 -11.39 5.24 -21.42
N ASP A 82 -11.70 5.73 -20.22
CA ASP A 82 -11.38 7.08 -19.75
C ASP A 82 -10.01 7.09 -19.05
N VAL A 83 -9.66 5.98 -18.38
CA VAL A 83 -8.35 5.72 -17.77
C VAL A 83 -7.28 5.45 -18.85
N PHE A 84 -7.51 4.48 -19.73
CA PHE A 84 -6.55 4.06 -20.75
C PHE A 84 -6.89 4.69 -22.12
N LYS A 85 -6.45 5.93 -22.30
CA LYS A 85 -6.67 6.69 -23.54
C LYS A 85 -5.86 6.16 -24.73
N ASP A 86 -4.66 5.64 -24.46
CA ASP A 86 -3.83 5.02 -25.49
C ASP A 86 -4.39 3.66 -25.91
N ARG A 87 -4.49 3.46 -27.23
CA ARG A 87 -5.07 2.24 -27.82
C ARG A 87 -4.25 0.99 -27.49
N ARG A 88 -2.91 1.09 -27.45
CA ARG A 88 -2.05 -0.08 -27.16
C ARG A 88 -2.19 -0.52 -25.72
N THR A 89 -2.16 0.44 -24.80
CA THR A 89 -2.35 0.23 -23.36
C THR A 89 -3.72 -0.36 -23.08
N ARG A 90 -4.78 0.20 -23.69
CA ARG A 90 -6.15 -0.33 -23.55
C ARG A 90 -6.27 -1.76 -24.08
N ALA A 91 -5.71 -2.06 -25.27
CA ALA A 91 -5.71 -3.42 -25.81
C ALA A 91 -4.94 -4.41 -24.93
N LYS A 92 -3.81 -3.99 -24.33
CA LYS A 92 -3.06 -4.80 -23.37
C LYS A 92 -3.89 -5.06 -22.11
N PHE A 93 -4.53 -4.03 -21.55
CA PHE A 93 -5.45 -4.17 -20.42
C PHE A 93 -6.59 -5.14 -20.73
N GLU A 94 -7.30 -4.98 -21.85
CA GLU A 94 -8.44 -5.84 -22.23
C GLU A 94 -8.02 -7.31 -22.39
N ARG A 95 -6.79 -7.57 -22.83
CA ARG A 95 -6.21 -8.93 -22.91
C ARG A 95 -5.91 -9.51 -21.53
N LEU A 96 -5.37 -8.71 -20.61
CA LEU A 96 -5.02 -9.15 -19.25
C LEU A 96 -6.25 -9.30 -18.36
N PHE A 97 -7.27 -8.46 -18.56
CA PHE A 97 -8.45 -8.36 -17.71
C PHE A 97 -9.73 -8.47 -18.53
N PRO A 98 -9.98 -9.61 -19.20
CA PRO A 98 -11.11 -9.76 -20.10
C PRO A 98 -12.44 -9.54 -19.37
N GLY A 99 -13.32 -8.76 -19.99
CA GLY A 99 -14.66 -8.45 -19.46
C GLY A 99 -14.70 -7.35 -18.40
N ARG A 100 -13.55 -6.86 -17.92
CA ARG A 100 -13.49 -5.71 -17.00
C ARG A 100 -13.67 -4.41 -17.77
N LYS A 101 -14.63 -3.59 -17.33
CA LYS A 101 -15.00 -2.32 -18.01
C LYS A 101 -14.68 -1.07 -17.18
N GLU A 102 -14.42 -1.24 -15.89
CA GLU A 102 -14.21 -0.14 -14.95
C GLU A 102 -13.07 -0.50 -13.99
N ILE A 103 -12.24 0.49 -13.66
CA ILE A 103 -11.34 0.48 -12.51
C ILE A 103 -12.19 0.81 -11.29
N THR A 104 -12.01 0.10 -10.18
CA THR A 104 -12.83 0.27 -8.96
C THR A 104 -12.29 1.37 -8.07
N SER A 105 -10.97 1.43 -7.93
CA SER A 105 -10.27 2.54 -7.28
C SER A 105 -8.84 2.67 -7.81
N THR A 106 -8.24 3.83 -7.58
CA THR A 106 -6.82 4.09 -7.90
C THR A 106 -6.06 4.41 -6.63
N VAL A 107 -4.95 3.69 -6.38
CA VAL A 107 -3.97 4.09 -5.37
C VAL A 107 -3.19 5.26 -5.93
N ASP A 108 -3.48 6.46 -5.43
CA ASP A 108 -2.92 7.73 -5.93
C ASP A 108 -1.78 8.25 -5.05
N PHE A 109 -1.74 7.85 -3.79
CA PHE A 109 -0.59 8.07 -2.92
C PHE A 109 -0.57 7.07 -1.78
N ARG A 110 0.59 6.49 -1.49
CA ARG A 110 0.84 5.67 -0.31
C ARG A 110 2.23 5.92 0.24
N VAL A 111 2.29 6.14 1.55
CA VAL A 111 3.56 6.29 2.27
C VAL A 111 3.49 5.52 3.59
N VAL A 112 4.62 4.93 3.99
CA VAL A 112 4.73 4.09 5.19
C VAL A 112 5.93 4.53 6.01
N HIS A 113 5.83 4.36 7.32
CA HIS A 113 6.94 4.66 8.21
C HIS A 113 8.13 3.75 7.87
N PRO A 114 9.37 4.25 7.76
CA PRO A 114 10.50 3.47 7.26
C PRO A 114 10.81 2.23 8.12
N LEU A 115 10.48 2.28 9.41
CA LEU A 115 10.66 1.16 10.35
C LEU A 115 9.49 0.16 10.38
N VAL A 116 8.45 0.33 9.55
CA VAL A 116 7.28 -0.56 9.51
C VAL A 116 7.13 -1.15 8.12
N ASP A 117 7.22 -2.46 8.01
CA ASP A 117 7.30 -3.14 6.71
C ASP A 117 5.94 -3.57 6.16
N ASN A 118 4.97 -3.86 7.02
CA ASN A 118 3.68 -4.38 6.59
C ASN A 118 2.61 -3.29 6.40
N ALA A 119 2.83 -2.06 6.87
CA ALA A 119 1.80 -1.00 6.87
C ALA A 119 1.17 -0.76 5.49
N GLY A 120 1.96 -0.82 4.41
CA GLY A 120 1.47 -0.60 3.06
C GLY A 120 0.64 -1.75 2.50
N ASP A 121 0.92 -2.99 2.93
CA ASP A 121 0.11 -4.17 2.61
C ASP A 121 -1.24 -4.09 3.34
N ILE A 122 -1.23 -3.63 4.59
CA ILE A 122 -2.42 -3.43 5.42
C ILE A 122 -3.35 -2.37 4.79
N LEU A 123 -2.77 -1.26 4.33
CA LEU A 123 -3.50 -0.20 3.63
C LEU A 123 -4.11 -0.72 2.32
N LEU A 124 -3.36 -1.50 1.55
CA LEU A 124 -3.85 -2.10 0.31
C LEU A 124 -4.98 -3.10 0.56
N GLU A 125 -4.82 -3.97 1.56
CA GLU A 125 -5.88 -4.92 1.95
C GLU A 125 -7.16 -4.19 2.35
N HIS A 126 -7.03 -3.11 3.13
CA HIS A 126 -8.18 -2.28 3.49
C HIS A 126 -8.89 -1.72 2.25
N GLN A 127 -8.14 -1.24 1.26
CA GLN A 127 -8.74 -0.75 0.02
C GLN A 127 -9.48 -1.86 -0.74
N LEU A 128 -8.89 -3.06 -0.85
CA LEU A 128 -9.56 -4.19 -1.52
C LEU A 128 -10.87 -4.57 -0.83
N ARG A 129 -10.93 -4.49 0.51
CA ARG A 129 -12.18 -4.72 1.26
C ARG A 129 -13.23 -3.65 0.96
N LEU A 130 -12.83 -2.38 0.84
CA LEU A 130 -13.73 -1.29 0.45
C LEU A 130 -14.26 -1.44 -0.98
N ASP A 131 -13.45 -1.98 -1.88
CA ASP A 131 -13.82 -2.21 -3.29
C ASP A 131 -14.72 -3.44 -3.49
N GLY A 132 -14.93 -4.25 -2.45
CA GLY A 132 -15.93 -5.32 -2.39
C GLY A 132 -15.58 -6.56 -3.21
N ASP A 133 -16.60 -7.23 -3.77
CA ASP A 133 -16.48 -8.60 -4.33
C ASP A 133 -15.66 -8.67 -5.63
N SER A 134 -15.50 -7.54 -6.33
CA SER A 134 -14.99 -7.50 -7.69
C SER A 134 -14.02 -6.35 -7.90
N PRO A 135 -12.95 -6.23 -7.09
CA PRO A 135 -12.05 -5.08 -7.12
C PRO A 135 -11.08 -5.15 -8.30
N LEU A 136 -10.68 -3.99 -8.80
CA LEU A 136 -9.73 -3.77 -9.88
C LEU A 136 -8.99 -2.48 -9.57
N LEU A 137 -7.86 -2.63 -8.87
CA LEU A 137 -7.06 -1.50 -8.42
C LEU A 137 -6.11 -1.05 -9.51
N LEU A 138 -6.10 0.24 -9.80
CA LEU A 138 -5.03 0.87 -10.56
C LEU A 138 -3.98 1.42 -9.60
N SER A 139 -2.70 1.33 -9.98
CA SER A 139 -1.63 1.98 -9.24
C SER A 139 -0.56 2.55 -10.17
N HIS A 140 0.05 3.64 -9.73
CA HIS A 140 1.00 4.45 -10.49
C HIS A 140 2.38 4.41 -9.81
N PRO A 141 3.15 3.30 -9.94
CA PRO A 141 4.46 3.22 -9.30
C PRO A 141 5.38 4.34 -9.77
N ILE A 142 5.91 5.12 -8.83
CA ILE A 142 6.76 6.27 -9.12
C ILE A 142 8.23 5.90 -9.40
N ASN A 143 8.64 4.66 -9.10
CA ASN A 143 9.98 4.14 -9.34
C ASN A 143 10.00 2.61 -9.48
N GLU A 144 11.15 2.04 -9.84
CA GLU A 144 11.31 0.59 -10.05
C GLU A 144 11.11 -0.24 -8.78
N ALA A 145 11.57 0.24 -7.62
CA ALA A 145 11.40 -0.47 -6.36
C ALA A 145 9.92 -0.59 -5.98
N ALA A 146 9.14 0.48 -6.21
CA ALA A 146 7.71 0.50 -6.03
C ALA A 146 6.98 -0.44 -7.00
N ARG A 147 7.43 -0.49 -8.25
CA ARG A 147 6.94 -1.46 -9.24
C ARG A 147 7.22 -2.90 -8.82
N GLY A 148 8.45 -3.19 -8.40
CA GLY A 148 8.86 -4.50 -7.89
C GLY A 148 7.97 -4.93 -6.72
N ARG A 149 7.81 -4.04 -5.74
CA ARG A 149 6.93 -4.27 -4.60
C ARG A 149 5.47 -4.51 -5.02
N ALA A 150 4.90 -3.69 -5.89
CA ALA A 150 3.54 -3.91 -6.41
C ALA A 150 3.40 -5.25 -7.13
N ALA A 151 4.41 -5.68 -7.90
CA ALA A 151 4.42 -7.00 -8.53
C ALA A 151 4.39 -8.15 -7.49
N THR A 152 5.10 -8.03 -6.36
CA THR A 152 5.02 -9.03 -5.27
C THR A 152 3.61 -9.13 -4.66
N LEU A 153 2.82 -8.07 -4.78
CA LEU A 153 1.43 -7.98 -4.35
C LEU A 153 0.44 -8.40 -5.46
N GLY A 154 0.93 -8.89 -6.61
CA GLY A 154 0.09 -9.39 -7.70
C GLY A 154 -0.39 -8.32 -8.69
N PHE A 155 0.14 -7.09 -8.62
CA PHE A 155 -0.09 -6.12 -9.68
C PHE A 155 0.60 -6.55 -10.97
N VAL A 156 -0.05 -6.28 -12.10
CA VAL A 156 0.46 -6.59 -13.44
C VAL A 156 0.63 -5.31 -14.24
N ASP A 157 1.76 -5.17 -14.94
CA ASP A 157 2.04 -4.03 -15.80
C ASP A 157 1.05 -3.93 -16.96
N VAL A 158 0.37 -2.79 -17.07
CA VAL A 158 -0.42 -2.44 -18.26
C VAL A 158 0.28 -1.40 -19.12
N SER A 159 1.19 -0.60 -18.55
CA SER A 159 2.13 0.29 -19.26
C SER A 159 3.40 0.55 -18.44
N ASP A 160 4.30 1.39 -18.98
CA ASP A 160 5.53 1.82 -18.32
C ASP A 160 5.30 2.65 -17.04
N SER A 161 4.07 3.02 -16.71
CA SER A 161 3.75 3.80 -15.50
C SER A 161 2.49 3.33 -14.77
N LEU A 162 1.82 2.30 -15.28
CA LEU A 162 0.54 1.83 -14.75
C LEU A 162 0.59 0.34 -14.50
N MET A 163 0.16 -0.06 -13.31
CA MET A 163 -0.08 -1.45 -12.97
C MET A 163 -1.50 -1.65 -12.46
N VAL A 164 -2.05 -2.84 -12.67
CA VAL A 164 -3.41 -3.19 -12.26
C VAL A 164 -3.41 -4.47 -11.42
N LEU A 165 -4.17 -4.47 -10.34
CA LEU A 165 -4.43 -5.63 -9.49
C LEU A 165 -5.88 -6.09 -9.64
N ASP A 166 -6.08 -7.33 -10.09
CA ASP A 166 -7.32 -8.10 -9.91
C ASP A 166 -7.00 -9.24 -8.95
N PRO A 167 -7.39 -9.18 -7.66
CA PRO A 167 -7.02 -10.21 -6.69
C PRO A 167 -7.65 -11.57 -7.01
N ARG A 168 -8.69 -11.64 -7.86
CA ARG A 168 -9.28 -12.92 -8.31
C ARG A 168 -8.39 -13.66 -9.31
N GLN A 169 -7.42 -12.96 -9.91
CA GLN A 169 -6.45 -13.53 -10.85
C GLN A 169 -5.06 -13.72 -10.21
N SER A 170 -4.94 -13.49 -8.90
CA SER A 170 -3.68 -13.56 -8.16
C SER A 170 -3.74 -14.61 -7.07
N ASP A 171 -2.68 -15.40 -6.94
CA ASP A 171 -2.49 -16.35 -5.82
C ASP A 171 -2.09 -15.65 -4.50
N LYS A 172 -1.82 -14.33 -4.55
CA LYS A 172 -1.39 -13.53 -3.39
C LYS A 172 -2.56 -13.10 -2.50
N TRP A 173 -3.78 -13.21 -3.00
CA TRP A 173 -4.99 -12.76 -2.35
C TRP A 173 -6.01 -13.89 -2.24
N THR A 174 -6.81 -13.84 -1.18
CA THR A 174 -7.91 -14.76 -0.96
C THR A 174 -9.09 -14.01 -0.38
N ASN A 175 -10.30 -14.51 -0.63
CA ASN A 175 -11.51 -14.00 0.01
C ASN A 175 -11.80 -14.89 1.23
N ASN A 176 -11.85 -14.28 2.41
CA ASN A 176 -12.03 -15.02 3.66
C ASN A 176 -13.50 -15.41 3.89
N SER A 177 -13.78 -16.15 4.97
CA SER A 177 -15.15 -16.59 5.29
C SER A 177 -16.14 -15.45 5.56
N ALA A 178 -15.65 -14.22 5.77
CA ALA A 178 -16.47 -13.03 5.96
C ALA A 178 -16.74 -12.27 4.64
N GLY A 179 -16.28 -12.78 3.50
CA GLY A 179 -16.43 -12.09 2.21
C GLY A 179 -15.35 -11.04 1.95
N GLU A 180 -14.33 -10.92 2.82
CA GLU A 180 -13.33 -9.86 2.74
C GLU A 180 -12.04 -10.33 2.07
N TRP A 181 -11.44 -9.45 1.26
CA TRP A 181 -10.12 -9.69 0.69
C TRP A 181 -9.04 -9.64 1.77
N GLN A 182 -8.14 -10.62 1.72
CA GLN A 182 -6.94 -10.66 2.54
C GLN A 182 -5.75 -11.32 1.83
N ARG A 183 -4.55 -11.07 2.35
CA ARG A 183 -3.32 -11.77 1.89
C ARG A 183 -3.40 -13.28 2.15
N ALA A 184 -3.17 -14.07 1.10
CA ALA A 184 -3.32 -15.53 1.15
C ALA A 184 -2.31 -16.23 2.08
N ASP A 185 -1.11 -15.66 2.25
CA ASP A 185 -0.05 -16.19 3.10
C ASP A 185 -0.13 -15.71 4.56
N LYS A 186 -1.13 -14.90 4.92
CA LYS A 186 -1.26 -14.28 6.24
C LYS A 186 -2.43 -14.87 7.04
N PRO A 187 -2.29 -15.00 8.37
CA PRO A 187 -3.38 -15.46 9.22
C PRO A 187 -4.50 -14.41 9.26
N THR A 188 -5.76 -14.85 9.28
CA THR A 188 -6.98 -14.02 9.23
C THR A 188 -7.01 -12.84 10.24
N LEU A 189 -6.27 -12.95 11.35
CA LEU A 189 -6.24 -11.96 12.42
C LEU A 189 -5.01 -11.04 12.41
N TYR A 190 -4.16 -11.03 11.37
CA TYR A 190 -2.97 -10.17 11.36
C TYR A 190 -3.29 -8.67 11.34
N LEU A 191 -4.52 -8.31 10.97
CA LEU A 191 -5.08 -6.95 11.00
C LEU A 191 -6.01 -6.67 12.17
N ALA A 192 -6.39 -7.69 12.95
CA ALA A 192 -7.22 -7.47 14.11
C ALA A 192 -6.42 -6.60 15.08
N LYS A 193 -6.98 -5.45 15.49
CA LYS A 193 -6.54 -4.85 16.76
C LYS A 193 -6.59 -6.02 17.75
N ALA A 194 -5.47 -6.35 18.37
CA ALA A 194 -5.54 -7.14 19.57
C ALA A 194 -6.51 -6.37 20.47
N GLU A 195 -7.70 -6.91 20.70
CA GLU A 195 -8.40 -6.57 21.94
C GLU A 195 -7.36 -6.71 23.04
N GLU A 196 -7.34 -5.76 23.99
CA GLU A 196 -6.41 -5.74 25.12
C GLU A 196 -6.42 -7.10 25.84
N SER A 197 -5.64 -8.04 25.31
CA SER A 197 -5.58 -9.39 25.81
C SER A 197 -4.40 -9.36 26.75
N ASP A 198 -4.68 -9.55 28.03
CA ASP A 198 -3.69 -9.72 29.08
C ASP A 198 -2.66 -10.81 28.69
N GLY A 199 -1.56 -10.36 28.10
CA GLY A 199 -0.21 -10.88 28.25
C GLY A 199 0.09 -12.37 28.05
N ARG A 200 -0.68 -13.15 27.25
CA ARG A 200 -0.44 -14.61 27.17
C ARG A 200 -0.37 -15.28 25.79
N TYR A 201 -0.20 -14.53 24.70
CA TYR A 201 -0.03 -15.14 23.36
C TYR A 201 1.23 -14.73 22.58
N ALA A 202 2.14 -13.97 23.19
CA ALA A 202 3.35 -13.47 22.51
C ALA A 202 4.40 -14.55 22.17
N GLU A 203 4.37 -15.73 22.78
CA GLU A 203 5.45 -16.72 22.62
C GLU A 203 5.37 -17.58 21.35
N ARG A 204 4.21 -17.69 20.69
CA ARG A 204 4.08 -18.57 19.52
C ARG A 204 4.51 -17.91 18.20
N SER A 205 4.48 -16.58 18.13
CA SER A 205 4.86 -15.82 16.93
C SER A 205 6.38 -15.67 16.75
N ALA A 206 7.16 -15.80 17.82
CA ALA A 206 8.62 -15.66 17.77
C ALA A 206 9.33 -16.81 17.02
N ARG A 207 8.74 -18.00 16.96
CA ARG A 207 9.38 -19.17 16.32
C ARG A 207 9.26 -19.19 14.79
N ALA A 208 8.36 -18.41 14.20
CA ALA A 208 8.24 -18.30 12.74
C ALA A 208 9.22 -17.27 12.13
N ALA A 209 9.87 -16.45 12.95
CA ALA A 209 10.80 -15.39 12.53
C ALA A 209 12.21 -15.90 12.16
N ASN A 210 12.48 -17.20 12.29
CA ASN A 210 13.81 -17.79 12.03
C ASN A 210 14.10 -18.12 10.55
N ARG A 211 13.34 -17.56 9.61
CA ARG A 211 13.77 -17.46 8.21
C ARG A 211 14.17 -16.02 7.97
N THR A 212 15.48 -15.75 7.92
CA THR A 212 16.01 -14.53 7.30
C THR A 212 15.51 -14.45 5.87
N PRO A 213 14.61 -13.51 5.53
CA PRO A 213 14.25 -13.26 4.15
C PRO A 213 15.42 -12.55 3.47
N ASP A 214 15.72 -12.97 2.25
CA ASP A 214 16.74 -12.39 1.38
C ASP A 214 16.20 -11.05 0.85
N TRP A 215 16.71 -9.92 1.36
CA TRP A 215 16.23 -8.57 1.04
C TRP A 215 17.20 -7.88 0.07
N GLU A 216 16.85 -7.85 -1.23
CA GLU A 216 17.35 -6.83 -2.15
C GLU A 216 16.23 -5.79 -2.39
N ASP A 217 16.41 -4.59 -1.82
CA ASP A 217 15.87 -3.26 -2.21
C ASP A 217 14.46 -3.12 -2.85
N ASP A 218 13.39 -3.52 -2.15
CA ASP A 218 11.99 -3.27 -2.57
C ASP A 218 11.27 -2.25 -1.64
N TYR A 219 11.12 -0.99 -2.07
CA TYR A 219 10.43 0.06 -1.30
C TYR A 219 9.07 0.49 -1.90
N ASP A 220 8.05 0.59 -1.04
CA ASP A 220 6.60 0.51 -1.31
C ASP A 220 5.89 1.83 -1.71
N PHE A 221 6.57 2.75 -2.38
CA PHE A 221 6.02 4.09 -2.66
C PHE A 221 5.21 4.14 -3.96
N MET A 222 3.89 4.36 -3.88
CA MET A 222 3.01 4.59 -5.03
C MET A 222 2.40 5.99 -4.94
#